data_AF-A0A8H6GWZ0-F1
#
_entry.id   AF-A0A8H6GWZ0-F1
#
_cell.length_a   1.000
_cell.length_b   1.000
_cell.length_c   1.000
_cell.angle_alpha   90.00
_cell.angle_beta   90.00
_cell.angle_gamma   90.00
#
_symmetry.space_group_name_H-M   'P 1'
#
loop_
_entity.id
_entity.type
_entity.pdbx_description
1 polymer ?
#
loop_
_entity_poly.entity_id
_entity_poly.type
_entity_poly.pdbx_seq_one_letter_code
_entity_poly.pdbx_strand_id
1 'polypeptide(L)'
;MPKKIELVLEGQEGHDQDIISYLDSELEIGDSKLAQEVRAQIKEKASGVFMWVVLVSGILQQKYDQGRIHTLKQTLREIPGDLHELFRDILTRDDANKDELLLCIQWVLFARNPLKPEQLYFAVRSHTECTTCKWDRDEIGELAIRNFILSSSKGLAEVTRVKNDPTVQFIHESVRDFLLKDNGLSEILMEENGNLSAESHDQLKKCCFQYMQSYTEKDGTLTNNFNPYLVEARVVADFEFPFLRYAVQNILYHANAAEEGHISQARFLESFPLAKWIQHNNVFQDKEVRRHTTGASLLYLLAEYNFGGLIESHQGSQSCFDIEGERYGAPILASMATGSRPTVWKLLKRETRDEPATSRLHPLCNEYNMEQRRRSGPGRDFKYNPKWSLLHYILRDQDLVVASFAITYPQAYANMNFRTHGGETVFSVADQQGHDFFAVVKLLVDNGANTELTDKHGRTPLCQHRYHMQHNMAFAKPISAGYCLTMEQMLIE
;
A
#
# COMPACT_ATOMS: atom_id res chain seq x y z
N MET A 1 4.14 -17.11 31.71
CA MET A 1 3.37 -15.85 31.78
C MET A 1 4.36 -14.71 31.96
N PRO A 2 4.59 -13.86 30.95
CA PRO A 2 5.48 -12.72 31.13
C PRO A 2 4.75 -11.65 31.96
N LYS A 3 5.39 -11.20 33.04
CA LYS A 3 4.92 -10.07 33.86
C LYS A 3 4.90 -8.81 32.99
N LYS A 4 3.72 -8.20 32.85
CA LYS A 4 3.56 -6.82 32.41
C LYS A 4 4.42 -5.95 33.33
N ILE A 5 5.44 -5.31 32.78
CA ILE A 5 6.16 -4.23 33.47
C ILE A 5 5.31 -2.98 33.21
N GLU A 6 4.45 -2.63 34.17
CA GLU A 6 3.91 -1.28 34.25
C GLU A 6 5.06 -0.36 34.67
N LEU A 7 5.57 0.40 33.70
CA LEU A 7 6.46 1.52 33.96
C LEU A 7 5.59 2.67 34.50
N VAL A 8 5.35 2.66 35.80
CA VAL A 8 4.78 3.80 36.53
C VAL A 8 5.86 4.88 36.59
N LEU A 9 5.72 5.90 35.74
CA LEU A 9 6.54 7.13 35.75
C LEU A 9 6.03 8.16 36.77
N GLU A 10 5.01 7.83 37.55
CA GLU A 10 4.46 8.70 38.59
C GLU A 10 5.43 8.76 39.79
N GLY A 11 6.25 9.81 39.85
CA GLY A 11 7.01 10.16 41.05
C GLY A 11 8.52 10.43 40.90
N GLN A 12 9.03 10.85 39.74
CA GLN A 12 10.38 11.45 39.70
C GLN A 12 10.31 12.96 39.98
N GLU A 13 11.06 13.47 40.95
CA GLU A 13 11.11 14.90 41.33
C GLU A 13 11.41 15.83 40.13
N GLY A 14 12.06 15.32 39.08
CA GLY A 14 12.29 16.07 37.83
C GLY A 14 11.01 16.38 37.05
N HIS A 15 10.02 15.50 37.05
CA HIS A 15 8.79 15.67 36.26
C HIS A 15 7.94 16.85 36.73
N ASP A 16 7.82 17.04 38.04
CA ASP A 16 7.12 18.17 38.63
C ASP A 16 7.80 19.51 38.29
N GLN A 17 9.14 19.51 38.26
CA GLN A 17 9.94 20.67 37.93
C GLN A 17 9.84 21.02 36.45
N ASP A 18 9.76 20.02 35.57
CA ASP A 18 9.54 20.20 34.13
C ASP A 18 8.17 20.84 33.86
N ILE A 19 7.12 20.40 34.57
CA ILE A 19 5.78 21.00 34.47
C ILE A 19 5.79 22.47 34.89
N ILE A 20 6.43 22.79 36.02
CA ILE A 20 6.54 24.19 36.50
C ILE A 20 7.28 25.04 35.47
N SER A 21 8.43 24.55 35.00
CA SER A 21 9.27 25.27 34.04
C SER A 21 8.53 25.51 32.72
N TYR A 22 7.79 24.50 32.23
CA TYR A 22 6.95 24.63 31.04
C TYR A 22 5.82 25.65 31.24
N LEU A 23 5.13 25.61 32.37
CA LEU A 23 4.06 26.57 32.66
C LEU A 23 4.60 28.00 32.66
N ASP A 24 5.73 28.23 33.32
CA ASP A 24 6.35 29.55 33.42
C ASP A 24 6.78 30.09 32.05
N SER A 25 7.17 29.22 31.10
CA SER A 25 7.54 29.64 29.75
C SER A 25 6.38 29.77 28.77
N GLU A 26 5.37 28.88 28.81
CA GLU A 26 4.37 28.77 27.74
C GLU A 26 2.98 29.34 28.10
N LEU A 27 2.70 29.55 29.39
CA LEU A 27 1.43 30.15 29.84
C LEU A 27 1.67 31.59 30.30
N GLU A 28 1.63 32.55 29.38
CA GLU A 28 1.93 33.97 29.59
C GLU A 28 0.75 34.77 30.18
N ILE A 29 0.26 34.38 31.36
CA ILE A 29 -0.88 35.02 32.05
C ILE A 29 -0.46 36.03 33.15
N GLY A 30 0.84 36.35 33.22
CA GLY A 30 1.47 37.22 34.22
C GLY A 30 1.59 36.61 35.62
N ASP A 31 1.93 37.44 36.63
CA ASP A 31 2.25 37.01 38.00
C ASP A 31 1.19 37.39 39.04
N SER A 32 -0.06 37.63 38.60
CA SER A 32 -1.15 37.94 39.52
C SER A 32 -1.43 36.78 40.49
N LYS A 33 -2.06 37.05 41.64
CA LYS A 33 -2.54 35.99 42.55
C LYS A 33 -3.40 34.94 41.83
N LEU A 34 -4.26 35.42 40.92
CA LEU A 34 -5.08 34.57 40.07
C LEU A 34 -4.23 33.65 39.19
N ALA A 35 -3.17 34.17 38.56
CA ALA A 35 -2.26 33.40 37.73
C ALA A 35 -1.52 32.32 38.52
N GLN A 36 -0.99 32.67 39.70
CA GLN A 36 -0.33 31.71 40.59
C GLN A 36 -1.28 30.58 41.03
N GLU A 37 -2.53 30.92 41.35
CA GLU A 37 -3.55 29.93 41.70
C GLU A 37 -3.93 29.04 40.51
N VAL A 38 -4.01 29.58 39.29
CA VAL A 38 -4.25 28.79 38.07
C VAL A 38 -3.09 27.82 37.83
N ARG A 39 -1.84 28.27 37.90
CA ARG A 39 -0.65 27.40 37.74
C ARG A 39 -0.63 26.25 38.75
N ALA A 40 -0.93 26.55 40.02
CA ALA A 40 -1.00 25.54 41.08
C ALA A 40 -2.08 24.49 40.80
N GLN A 41 -3.27 24.91 40.37
CA GLN A 41 -4.36 23.99 40.03
C GLN A 41 -4.05 23.13 38.80
N ILE A 42 -3.37 23.67 37.78
CA ILE A 42 -2.93 22.89 36.61
C ILE A 42 -1.97 21.79 37.07
N LYS A 43 -0.97 22.13 37.90
CA LYS A 43 -0.01 21.16 38.43
C LYS A 43 -0.70 20.03 39.19
N GLU A 44 -1.64 20.36 40.07
CA GLU A 44 -2.38 19.37 40.86
C GLU A 44 -3.25 18.47 39.97
N LYS A 45 -4.01 19.06 39.04
CA LYS A 45 -4.98 18.32 38.22
C LYS A 45 -4.35 17.45 37.15
N ALA A 46 -3.18 17.85 36.64
CA ALA A 46 -2.46 17.11 35.62
C ALA A 46 -2.06 15.69 36.04
N SER A 47 -1.94 15.42 37.35
CA SER A 47 -1.56 14.10 37.88
C SER A 47 -0.31 13.50 37.20
N GLY A 48 0.66 14.35 36.85
CA GLY A 48 1.90 13.96 36.16
C GLY A 48 1.78 13.77 34.64
N VAL A 49 0.61 13.94 34.04
CA VAL A 49 0.40 13.79 32.59
C VAL A 49 0.82 15.07 31.84
N PHE A 50 2.05 15.09 31.35
CA PHE A 50 2.61 16.29 30.70
C PHE A 50 1.81 16.78 29.47
N MET A 51 1.30 15.87 28.64
CA MET A 51 0.46 16.22 27.48
C MET A 51 -0.84 16.94 27.89
N TRP A 52 -1.40 16.59 29.04
CA TRP A 52 -2.55 17.30 29.61
C TRP A 52 -2.18 18.75 29.93
N VAL A 53 -1.01 18.99 30.54
CA VAL A 53 -0.50 20.34 30.84
C VAL A 53 -0.34 21.17 29.57
N VAL A 54 0.24 20.59 28.51
CA VAL A 54 0.43 21.27 27.21
C VAL A 54 -0.91 21.76 26.64
N LEU A 55 -1.90 20.88 26.57
CA LEU A 55 -3.22 21.18 26.02
C LEU A 55 -3.98 22.23 26.85
N VAL A 56 -4.02 22.03 28.18
CA VAL A 56 -4.72 22.92 29.09
C VAL A 56 -4.09 24.30 29.12
N SER A 57 -2.75 24.38 29.07
CA SER A 57 -2.04 25.67 28.96
C SER A 57 -2.46 26.40 27.69
N GLY A 58 -2.50 25.73 26.55
CA GLY A 58 -2.97 26.33 25.29
C GLY A 58 -4.42 26.83 25.35
N ILE A 59 -5.34 26.02 25.91
CA ILE A 59 -6.75 26.41 26.08
C ILE A 59 -6.88 27.67 26.96
N LEU A 60 -6.15 27.71 28.09
CA LEU A 60 -6.18 28.84 29.02
C LEU A 60 -5.50 30.07 28.43
N GLN A 61 -4.38 29.91 27.73
CA GLN A 61 -3.70 31.00 27.02
C GLN A 61 -4.65 31.64 26.01
N GLN A 62 -5.34 30.83 25.20
CA GLN A 62 -6.32 31.34 24.24
C GLN A 62 -7.44 32.18 24.90
N LYS A 63 -7.94 31.75 26.07
CA LYS A 63 -8.96 32.50 26.82
C LYS A 63 -8.39 33.81 27.37
N TYR A 64 -7.14 33.79 27.83
CA TYR A 64 -6.44 34.98 28.31
C TYR A 64 -6.23 36.00 27.18
N ASP A 65 -5.77 35.55 26.01
CA ASP A 65 -5.55 36.39 24.82
C ASP A 65 -6.86 37.05 24.33
N GLN A 66 -8.00 36.38 24.55
CA GLN A 66 -9.34 36.92 24.31
C GLN A 66 -9.83 37.91 25.41
N GLY A 67 -8.99 38.23 26.40
CA GLY A 67 -9.32 39.09 27.53
C GLY A 67 -10.23 38.45 28.58
N ARG A 68 -10.50 37.13 28.53
CA ARG A 68 -11.41 36.42 29.43
C ARG A 68 -10.73 35.96 30.72
N ILE A 69 -9.97 36.86 31.34
CA ILE A 69 -9.13 36.56 32.52
C ILE A 69 -9.96 36.01 33.68
N HIS A 70 -11.15 36.57 33.92
CA HIS A 70 -12.02 36.18 35.03
C HIS A 70 -12.60 34.76 34.90
N THR A 71 -12.63 34.18 33.70
CA THR A 71 -13.20 32.84 33.47
C THR A 71 -12.16 31.73 33.56
N LEU A 72 -10.85 32.03 33.64
CA LEU A 72 -9.79 31.02 33.61
C LEU A 72 -9.95 29.93 34.67
N LYS A 73 -10.22 30.32 35.93
CA LYS A 73 -10.50 29.37 37.03
C LYS A 73 -11.75 28.52 36.80
N GLN A 74 -12.74 29.06 36.10
CA GLN A 74 -13.95 28.30 35.79
C GLN A 74 -13.66 27.29 34.67
N THR A 75 -13.01 27.74 33.59
CA THR A 75 -12.57 26.87 32.50
C THR A 75 -11.69 25.72 32.99
N LEU A 76 -10.72 25.99 33.87
CA LEU A 76 -9.88 24.93 34.45
C LEU A 76 -10.65 23.93 35.31
N ARG A 77 -11.74 24.36 35.97
CA ARG A 77 -12.61 23.46 36.74
C ARG A 77 -13.43 22.55 35.82
N GLU A 78 -13.92 23.08 34.71
CA GLU A 78 -14.72 22.37 33.71
C GLU A 78 -13.92 21.35 32.89
N ILE A 79 -12.64 21.63 32.62
CA ILE A 79 -11.74 20.72 31.88
C ILE A 79 -11.60 19.36 32.62
N PRO A 80 -11.76 18.19 31.97
CA PRO A 80 -11.56 16.89 32.60
C PRO A 80 -10.13 16.69 33.14
N GLY A 81 -9.97 15.91 34.21
CA GLY A 81 -8.64 15.55 34.74
C GLY A 81 -7.97 14.42 33.96
N ASP A 82 -8.78 13.55 33.33
CA ASP A 82 -8.30 12.47 32.47
C ASP A 82 -7.96 12.97 31.06
N LEU A 83 -6.89 12.44 30.46
CA LEU A 83 -6.42 12.88 29.14
C LEU A 83 -7.35 12.42 28.00
N HIS A 84 -7.96 11.23 28.10
CA HIS A 84 -8.86 10.71 27.06
C HIS A 84 -10.20 11.45 27.12
N GLU A 85 -10.70 11.76 28.31
CA GLU A 85 -11.84 12.67 28.49
C GLU A 85 -11.53 14.07 27.95
N LEU A 86 -10.31 14.60 28.16
CA LEU A 86 -9.90 15.88 27.58
C LEU A 86 -9.87 15.83 26.04
N PHE A 87 -9.34 14.77 25.42
CA PHE A 87 -9.36 14.63 23.96
C PHE A 87 -10.78 14.61 23.42
N ARG A 88 -11.68 13.85 24.08
CA ARG A 88 -13.10 13.81 23.76
C ARG A 88 -13.69 15.22 23.82
N ASP A 89 -13.51 15.92 24.93
CA ASP A 89 -14.02 17.27 25.12
C ASP A 89 -13.49 18.26 24.06
N ILE A 90 -12.21 18.18 23.68
CA ILE A 90 -11.64 19.01 22.61
C ILE A 90 -12.35 18.72 21.28
N LEU A 91 -12.50 17.44 20.94
CA LEU A 91 -13.02 17.01 19.64
C LEU A 91 -14.53 17.29 19.51
N THR A 92 -15.30 17.16 20.60
CA THR A 92 -16.76 17.36 20.62
C THR A 92 -17.22 18.74 21.10
N ARG A 93 -16.29 19.64 21.47
CA ARG A 93 -16.60 20.96 22.05
C ARG A 93 -17.63 21.80 21.28
N ASP A 94 -17.57 21.71 19.96
CA ASP A 94 -18.41 22.44 19.01
C ASP A 94 -18.44 21.69 17.68
N ASP A 95 -19.54 21.87 16.94
CA ASP A 95 -19.74 21.30 15.60
C ASP A 95 -19.26 22.24 14.47
N ALA A 96 -18.53 23.31 14.80
CA ALA A 96 -18.00 24.21 13.79
C ALA A 96 -16.96 23.48 12.94
N ASN A 97 -17.19 23.44 11.62
CA ASN A 97 -16.34 22.75 10.65
C ASN A 97 -16.07 21.27 10.99
N LYS A 98 -17.06 20.55 11.56
CA LYS A 98 -16.94 19.14 11.94
C LYS A 98 -16.43 18.25 10.80
N ASP A 99 -16.88 18.50 9.57
CA ASP A 99 -16.43 17.77 8.38
C ASP A 99 -14.94 17.99 8.09
N GLU A 100 -14.45 19.23 8.23
CA GLU A 100 -13.02 19.53 8.06
C GLU A 100 -12.17 18.86 9.15
N LEU A 101 -12.65 18.90 10.40
CA LEU A 101 -11.99 18.21 11.51
C LEU A 101 -11.87 16.72 11.22
N LEU A 102 -12.97 16.10 10.83
CA LEU A 102 -13.01 14.69 10.54
C LEU A 102 -12.01 14.31 9.44
N LEU A 103 -12.05 15.00 8.31
CA LEU A 103 -11.15 14.74 7.18
C LEU A 103 -9.69 14.99 7.57
N CYS A 104 -9.41 16.04 8.33
CA CYS A 104 -8.06 16.34 8.79
C CYS A 104 -7.52 15.19 9.66
N ILE A 105 -8.31 14.71 10.63
CA ILE A 105 -7.92 13.60 11.51
C ILE A 105 -7.76 12.30 10.71
N GLN A 106 -8.71 11.97 9.84
CA GLN A 106 -8.65 10.77 9.00
C GLN A 106 -7.42 10.78 8.09
N TRP A 107 -7.07 11.93 7.49
CA TRP A 107 -5.95 12.00 6.54
C TRP A 107 -4.62 11.88 7.26
N VAL A 108 -4.49 12.47 8.45
CA VAL A 108 -3.29 12.29 9.29
C VAL A 108 -3.17 10.84 9.79
N LEU A 109 -4.30 10.15 10.07
CA LEU A 109 -4.29 8.76 10.54
C LEU A 109 -3.98 7.72 9.45
N PHE A 110 -4.62 7.84 8.28
CA PHE A 110 -4.74 6.77 7.28
C PHE A 110 -4.03 7.07 5.95
N ALA A 111 -3.40 8.24 5.80
CA ALA A 111 -2.51 8.46 4.66
C ALA A 111 -1.38 7.41 4.65
N ARG A 112 -1.02 6.92 3.46
CA ARG A 112 0.02 5.88 3.30
C ARG A 112 1.38 6.36 3.82
N ASN A 113 1.66 7.64 3.59
CA ASN A 113 2.82 8.36 4.10
C ASN A 113 2.33 9.68 4.69
N PRO A 114 3.01 10.25 5.70
CA PRO A 114 2.67 11.57 6.24
C PRO A 114 2.58 12.63 5.15
N LEU A 115 1.48 13.39 5.15
CA LEU A 115 1.23 14.44 4.15
C LEU A 115 2.01 15.71 4.49
N LYS A 116 2.45 16.43 3.46
CA LYS A 116 2.93 17.81 3.61
C LYS A 116 1.78 18.76 4.00
N PRO A 117 2.06 19.92 4.62
CA PRO A 117 1.03 20.90 4.98
C PRO A 117 0.12 21.28 3.80
N GLU A 118 0.71 21.63 2.67
CA GLU A 118 -0.01 21.97 1.44
C GLU A 118 -0.80 20.77 0.89
N GLN A 119 -0.27 19.55 1.02
CA GLN A 119 -0.99 18.35 0.59
C GLN A 119 -2.24 18.11 1.43
N LEU A 120 -2.13 18.20 2.76
CA LEU A 120 -3.26 18.03 3.66
C LEU A 120 -4.32 19.12 3.44
N TYR A 121 -3.90 20.37 3.31
CA TYR A 121 -4.79 21.50 3.05
C TYR A 121 -5.64 21.28 1.80
N PHE A 122 -4.99 21.00 0.66
CA PHE A 122 -5.70 20.78 -0.59
C PHE A 122 -6.52 19.49 -0.60
N ALA A 123 -6.10 18.45 0.12
CA ALA A 123 -6.85 17.20 0.26
C ALA A 123 -8.15 17.36 1.07
N VAL A 124 -8.13 18.16 2.14
CA VAL A 124 -9.34 18.46 2.93
C VAL A 124 -10.27 19.36 2.12
N ARG A 125 -9.74 20.47 1.56
CA ARG A 125 -10.56 21.43 0.81
C ARG A 125 -11.18 20.86 -0.45
N SER A 126 -10.48 19.99 -1.18
CA SER A 126 -11.07 19.39 -2.40
C SER A 126 -12.28 18.50 -2.12
N HIS A 127 -12.42 18.03 -0.88
CA HIS A 127 -13.56 17.23 -0.46
C HIS A 127 -14.70 18.09 0.08
N THR A 128 -14.40 19.15 0.84
CA THR A 128 -15.42 20.01 1.47
C THR A 128 -15.95 21.09 0.53
N GLU A 129 -15.12 21.61 -0.37
CA GLU A 129 -15.46 22.72 -1.25
C GLU A 129 -15.11 22.33 -2.69
N CYS A 130 -16.05 22.54 -3.65
CA CYS A 130 -15.80 22.33 -5.08
C CYS A 130 -14.85 23.43 -5.62
N THR A 131 -13.63 23.48 -5.08
CA THR A 131 -12.64 24.52 -5.30
C THR A 131 -11.53 24.03 -6.20
N THR A 132 -10.75 24.99 -6.68
CA THR A 132 -9.71 24.73 -7.65
C THR A 132 -8.57 23.92 -7.04
N CYS A 133 -8.21 22.78 -7.65
CA CYS A 133 -7.03 21.99 -7.25
C CYS A 133 -5.67 22.71 -7.45
N LYS A 134 -5.65 23.82 -8.20
CA LYS A 134 -4.46 24.64 -8.45
C LYS A 134 -4.19 25.57 -7.27
N TRP A 135 -2.94 25.62 -6.81
CA TRP A 135 -2.50 26.49 -5.73
C TRP A 135 -2.16 27.89 -6.25
N ASP A 136 -3.00 28.86 -5.90
CA ASP A 136 -2.65 30.27 -5.97
C ASP A 136 -1.81 30.65 -4.75
N ARG A 137 -0.50 30.80 -4.94
CA ARG A 137 0.46 31.12 -3.87
C ARG A 137 0.44 32.59 -3.48
N ASP A 138 -0.10 33.46 -4.33
CA ASP A 138 -0.24 34.88 -4.04
C ASP A 138 -1.42 35.12 -3.09
N GLU A 139 -2.49 34.31 -3.22
CA GLU A 139 -3.64 34.34 -2.31
C GLU A 139 -3.45 33.48 -1.06
N ILE A 140 -2.89 32.27 -1.21
CA ILE A 140 -2.80 31.26 -0.13
C ILE A 140 -1.34 31.06 0.27
N GLY A 141 -0.89 31.85 1.25
CA GLY A 141 0.43 31.72 1.85
C GLY A 141 0.58 30.55 2.84
N GLU A 142 1.82 30.18 3.15
CA GLU A 142 2.14 29.06 4.06
C GLU A 142 1.56 29.24 5.48
N LEU A 143 1.52 30.48 5.99
CA LEU A 143 0.95 30.78 7.30
C LEU A 143 -0.56 30.49 7.33
N ALA A 144 -1.29 30.78 6.24
CA ALA A 144 -2.71 30.47 6.13
C ALA A 144 -2.94 28.95 6.14
N ILE A 145 -2.11 28.18 5.45
CA ILE A 145 -2.14 26.70 5.46
C ILE A 145 -1.89 26.16 6.86
N ARG A 146 -0.87 26.67 7.57
CA ARG A 146 -0.57 26.27 8.96
C ARG A 146 -1.74 26.59 9.89
N ASN A 147 -2.33 27.77 9.78
CA ASN A 147 -3.47 28.18 10.57
C ASN A 147 -4.69 27.30 10.30
N PHE A 148 -4.94 26.94 9.03
CA PHE A 148 -6.00 26.02 8.65
C PHE A 148 -5.81 24.65 9.30
N ILE A 149 -4.61 24.05 9.21
CA ILE A 149 -4.35 22.74 9.84
C ILE A 149 -4.54 22.80 11.35
N LEU A 150 -4.06 23.86 11.99
CA LEU A 150 -4.23 24.07 13.43
C LEU A 150 -5.71 24.20 13.80
N SER A 151 -6.48 24.99 13.04
CA SER A 151 -7.91 25.18 13.30
C SER A 151 -8.72 23.92 13.03
N SER A 152 -8.50 23.26 11.89
CA SER A 152 -9.26 22.08 11.48
C SER A 152 -8.96 20.90 12.39
N SER A 153 -7.73 20.73 12.89
CA SER A 153 -7.39 19.68 13.86
C SER A 153 -7.71 20.03 15.33
N LYS A 154 -8.27 21.22 15.60
CA LYS A 154 -8.46 21.76 16.95
C LYS A 154 -7.18 21.75 17.81
N GLY A 155 -6.02 21.97 17.17
CA GLY A 155 -4.71 21.98 17.82
C GLY A 155 -4.08 20.61 18.05
N LEU A 156 -4.70 19.52 17.60
CA LEU A 156 -4.18 18.17 17.81
C LEU A 156 -3.18 17.71 16.74
N ALA A 157 -3.06 18.45 15.63
CA ALA A 157 -2.05 18.22 14.62
C ALA A 157 -1.06 19.40 14.53
N GLU A 158 0.19 19.08 14.26
CA GLU A 158 1.28 20.06 14.07
C GLU A 158 2.07 19.78 12.79
N VAL A 159 2.76 20.80 12.31
CA VAL A 159 3.73 20.69 11.22
C VAL A 159 5.11 20.42 11.82
N THR A 160 5.77 19.36 11.39
CA THR A 160 7.09 18.97 11.90
C THR A 160 8.12 20.09 11.69
N ARG A 161 9.08 20.17 12.62
CA ARG A 161 10.14 21.19 12.60
C ARG A 161 11.29 20.88 11.63
N VAL A 162 11.11 19.89 10.75
CA VAL A 162 12.11 19.48 9.75
C VAL A 162 12.21 20.54 8.66
N LYS A 163 13.42 21.07 8.42
CA LYS A 163 13.61 22.22 7.52
C LYS A 163 13.31 21.94 6.05
N ASN A 164 13.64 20.75 5.56
CA ASN A 164 13.66 20.48 4.11
C ASN A 164 12.44 19.70 3.60
N ASP A 165 11.65 19.11 4.50
CA ASP A 165 10.48 18.30 4.11
C ASP A 165 9.49 18.20 5.29
N PRO A 166 8.83 19.31 5.67
CA PRO A 166 7.90 19.29 6.78
C PRO A 166 6.66 18.45 6.42
N THR A 167 6.17 17.71 7.41
CA THR A 167 4.97 16.87 7.32
C THR A 167 4.02 17.20 8.45
N VAL A 168 2.75 16.83 8.30
CA VAL A 168 1.76 16.96 9.38
C VAL A 168 1.74 15.68 10.21
N GLN A 169 1.75 15.82 11.53
CA GLN A 169 1.65 14.72 12.49
C GLN A 169 0.76 15.13 13.66
N PHE A 170 0.35 14.15 14.47
CA PHE A 170 -0.25 14.48 15.77
C PHE A 170 0.79 15.08 16.71
N ILE A 171 0.36 15.99 17.59
CA ILE A 171 1.21 16.59 18.62
C ILE A 171 1.80 15.56 19.60
N HIS A 172 1.19 14.36 19.69
CA HIS A 172 1.63 13.27 20.56
C HIS A 172 1.04 11.92 20.15
N GLU A 173 1.74 10.83 20.49
CA GLU A 173 1.29 9.44 20.22
C GLU A 173 -0.03 9.11 20.95
N SER A 174 -0.26 9.69 22.13
CA SER A 174 -1.50 9.46 22.89
C SER A 174 -2.77 9.90 22.14
N VAL A 175 -2.66 10.89 21.24
CA VAL A 175 -3.77 11.31 20.38
C VAL A 175 -4.10 10.17 19.40
N ARG A 176 -3.07 9.60 18.76
CA ARG A 176 -3.22 8.48 17.83
C ARG A 176 -3.79 7.25 18.55
N ASP A 177 -3.28 6.94 19.73
CA ASP A 177 -3.75 5.82 20.55
C ASP A 177 -5.22 5.97 20.94
N PHE A 178 -5.63 7.15 21.42
CA PHE A 178 -7.03 7.45 21.74
C PHE A 178 -7.96 7.23 20.53
N LEU A 179 -7.55 7.73 19.35
CA LEU A 179 -8.35 7.62 18.13
C LEU A 179 -8.48 6.17 17.63
N LEU A 180 -7.44 5.35 17.75
CA LEU A 180 -7.41 3.99 17.19
C LEU A 180 -7.84 2.88 18.16
N LYS A 181 -7.56 3.00 19.46
CA LYS A 181 -7.73 1.90 20.43
C LYS A 181 -9.00 2.00 21.26
N ASP A 182 -9.47 3.21 21.56
CA ASP A 182 -10.54 3.43 22.54
C ASP A 182 -11.88 3.79 21.91
N ASN A 183 -12.10 3.43 20.64
CA ASN A 183 -13.25 3.87 19.84
C ASN A 183 -13.42 5.40 19.79
N GLY A 184 -12.38 6.18 20.13
CA GLY A 184 -12.44 7.63 20.17
C GLY A 184 -12.84 8.23 18.81
N LEU A 185 -12.35 7.64 17.71
CA LEU A 185 -12.77 8.04 16.37
C LEU A 185 -14.26 7.74 16.11
N SER A 186 -14.77 6.58 16.55
CA SER A 186 -16.18 6.18 16.39
C SER A 186 -17.13 7.11 17.13
N GLU A 187 -16.76 7.54 18.33
CA GLU A 187 -17.58 8.43 19.14
C GLU A 187 -17.66 9.85 18.54
N ILE A 188 -16.59 10.34 17.90
CA ILE A 188 -16.60 11.60 17.15
C ILE A 188 -17.49 11.48 15.90
N LEU A 189 -17.42 10.33 15.24
CA LEU A 189 -18.12 10.03 14.00
C LEU A 189 -19.62 9.75 14.17
N MET A 190 -20.07 9.39 15.39
CA MET A 190 -21.45 8.96 15.66
C MET A 190 -21.89 7.78 14.76
N GLU A 191 -20.95 6.95 14.33
CA GLU A 191 -21.20 5.77 13.49
C GLU A 191 -21.02 4.50 14.32
N GLU A 192 -22.09 3.74 14.50
CA GLU A 192 -22.13 2.67 15.50
C GLU A 192 -21.48 1.35 15.04
N ASN A 193 -21.27 1.09 13.74
CA ASN A 193 -20.96 -0.27 13.27
C ASN A 193 -20.08 -0.40 11.99
N GLY A 194 -19.39 0.66 11.57
CA GLY A 194 -18.53 0.68 10.37
C GLY A 194 -17.07 0.34 10.64
N ASN A 195 -16.37 -0.26 9.66
CA ASN A 195 -14.91 -0.32 9.68
C ASN A 195 -14.36 1.06 9.29
N LEU A 196 -14.19 1.93 10.29
CA LEU A 196 -13.77 3.32 10.09
C LEU A 196 -12.47 3.46 9.29
N SER A 197 -11.56 2.50 9.43
CA SER A 197 -10.34 2.48 8.63
C SER A 197 -10.67 2.28 7.15
N ALA A 198 -11.50 1.28 6.82
CA ALA A 198 -11.93 1.01 5.45
C ALA A 198 -12.70 2.19 4.85
N GLU A 199 -13.59 2.81 5.62
CA GLU A 199 -14.37 3.98 5.21
C GLU A 199 -13.46 5.18 4.97
N SER A 200 -12.50 5.42 5.86
CA SER A 200 -11.49 6.48 5.69
C SER A 200 -10.66 6.25 4.42
N HIS A 201 -10.27 5.01 4.14
CA HIS A 201 -9.58 4.65 2.90
C HIS A 201 -10.48 4.85 1.66
N ASP A 202 -11.76 4.50 1.71
CA ASP A 202 -12.70 4.74 0.60
C ASP A 202 -12.90 6.24 0.34
N GLN A 203 -12.97 7.06 1.40
CA GLN A 203 -13.04 8.52 1.29
C GLN A 203 -11.72 9.14 0.78
N LEU A 204 -10.56 8.68 1.24
CA LEU A 204 -9.25 9.09 0.69
C LEU A 204 -9.18 8.80 -0.80
N LYS A 205 -9.63 7.62 -1.22
CA LYS A 205 -9.70 7.24 -2.63
C LYS A 205 -10.63 8.16 -3.42
N LYS A 206 -11.81 8.51 -2.90
CA LYS A 206 -12.72 9.49 -3.54
C LYS A 206 -12.06 10.86 -3.69
N CYS A 207 -11.42 11.35 -2.64
CA CYS A 207 -10.68 12.62 -2.65
C CYS A 207 -9.54 12.59 -3.70
N CYS A 208 -8.71 11.54 -3.71
CA CYS A 208 -7.66 11.36 -4.72
C CYS A 208 -8.23 11.38 -6.13
N PHE A 209 -9.35 10.69 -6.35
CA PHE A 209 -10.01 10.59 -7.65
C PHE A 209 -10.57 11.94 -8.13
N GLN A 210 -11.26 12.68 -7.26
CA GLN A 210 -11.80 14.01 -7.55
C GLN A 210 -10.68 15.00 -7.86
N TYR A 211 -9.60 14.99 -7.07
CA TYR A 211 -8.45 15.86 -7.30
C TYR A 211 -7.80 15.59 -8.67
N MET A 212 -7.63 14.31 -9.03
CA MET A 212 -7.12 13.90 -10.35
C MET A 212 -8.03 14.32 -11.51
N GLN A 213 -9.35 14.24 -11.34
CA GLN A 213 -10.29 14.69 -12.37
C GLN A 213 -10.21 16.20 -12.57
N SER A 214 -10.22 16.97 -11.48
CA SER A 214 -10.09 18.43 -11.52
C SER A 214 -8.81 18.88 -12.21
N TYR A 215 -7.69 18.18 -11.95
CA TYR A 215 -6.43 18.43 -12.65
C TYR A 215 -6.56 18.16 -14.16
N THR A 216 -7.16 17.04 -14.54
CA THR A 216 -7.35 16.64 -15.95
C THR A 216 -8.21 17.63 -16.74
N GLU A 217 -9.23 18.21 -16.11
CA GLU A 217 -10.11 19.21 -16.74
C GLU A 217 -9.39 20.55 -16.99
N LYS A 218 -8.44 20.91 -16.12
CA LYS A 218 -7.75 22.21 -16.17
C LYS A 218 -6.48 22.19 -17.01
N ASP A 219 -5.67 21.15 -16.85
CA ASP A 219 -4.38 21.02 -17.53
C ASP A 219 -4.53 20.28 -18.87
N GLY A 220 -5.66 20.49 -19.55
CA GLY A 220 -6.07 19.75 -20.73
C GLY A 220 -4.91 19.57 -21.72
N THR A 221 -4.33 18.36 -21.71
CA THR A 221 -3.21 17.84 -22.53
C THR A 221 -1.77 17.96 -21.99
N LEU A 222 -1.33 16.91 -21.27
CA LEU A 222 0.05 16.41 -21.44
C LEU A 222 0.13 15.70 -22.80
N THR A 223 0.25 16.47 -23.88
CA THR A 223 0.52 15.94 -25.21
C THR A 223 2.01 15.62 -25.34
N ASN A 224 2.28 14.31 -25.44
CA ASN A 224 3.51 13.65 -25.84
C ASN A 224 4.41 13.10 -24.73
N ASN A 225 4.47 11.76 -24.71
CA ASN A 225 5.36 10.91 -23.92
C ASN A 225 6.84 11.02 -24.36
N PHE A 226 7.39 12.22 -24.56
CA PHE A 226 8.82 12.44 -24.80
C PHE A 226 9.53 12.86 -23.52
N ASN A 227 10.69 12.23 -23.28
CA ASN A 227 11.42 12.24 -22.02
C ASN A 227 11.82 13.63 -21.45
N PRO A 228 12.18 14.66 -22.26
CA PRO A 228 12.53 15.97 -21.72
C PRO A 228 11.34 16.70 -21.08
N TYR A 229 10.15 16.56 -21.66
CA TYR A 229 8.94 17.28 -21.25
C TYR A 229 8.36 16.77 -19.91
N LEU A 230 8.66 15.53 -19.51
CA LEU A 230 8.13 14.95 -18.27
C LEU A 230 8.79 15.51 -17.00
N VAL A 231 10.04 15.96 -17.08
CA VAL A 231 10.72 16.59 -15.94
C VAL A 231 10.12 17.97 -15.66
N GLU A 232 9.92 18.77 -16.70
CA GLU A 232 9.25 20.07 -16.61
C GLU A 232 7.80 19.91 -16.13
N ALA A 233 7.05 18.97 -16.72
CA ALA A 233 5.68 18.66 -16.30
C ALA A 233 5.60 18.27 -14.82
N ARG A 234 6.55 17.48 -14.33
CA ARG A 234 6.63 17.11 -12.90
C ARG A 234 6.83 18.33 -12.01
N VAL A 235 7.77 19.21 -12.37
CA VAL A 235 8.06 20.41 -11.57
C VAL A 235 6.84 21.31 -11.50
N VAL A 236 6.16 21.53 -12.63
CA VAL A 236 4.91 22.30 -12.68
C VAL A 236 3.81 21.63 -11.85
N ALA A 237 3.63 20.32 -12.00
CA ALA A 237 2.65 19.56 -11.25
C ALA A 237 2.88 19.62 -9.73
N ASP A 238 4.11 19.41 -9.26
CA ASP A 238 4.44 19.51 -7.84
C ASP A 238 4.27 20.94 -7.30
N PHE A 239 4.54 21.96 -8.13
CA PHE A 239 4.49 23.35 -7.72
C PHE A 239 3.06 23.91 -7.67
N GLU A 240 2.26 23.62 -8.70
CA GLU A 240 0.91 24.15 -8.89
C GLU A 240 -0.19 23.24 -8.32
N PHE A 241 0.05 21.93 -8.17
CA PHE A 241 -0.94 20.95 -7.73
C PHE A 241 -0.40 20.06 -6.60
N PRO A 242 -0.28 20.59 -5.37
CA PRO A 242 0.50 19.96 -4.31
C PRO A 242 0.08 18.54 -3.94
N PHE A 243 -1.21 18.25 -4.02
CA PHE A 243 -1.76 16.94 -3.67
C PHE A 243 -1.73 15.93 -4.82
N LEU A 244 -1.43 16.35 -6.06
CA LEU A 244 -1.56 15.50 -7.25
C LEU A 244 -0.69 14.25 -7.17
N ARG A 245 0.59 14.41 -6.81
CA ARG A 245 1.53 13.31 -6.68
C ARG A 245 1.02 12.25 -5.72
N TYR A 246 0.57 12.67 -4.53
CA TYR A 246 0.03 11.77 -3.53
C TYR A 246 -1.22 11.06 -4.07
N ALA A 247 -2.16 11.82 -4.64
CA ALA A 247 -3.41 11.30 -5.16
C ALA A 247 -3.18 10.22 -6.23
N VAL A 248 -2.35 10.51 -7.23
CA VAL A 248 -2.04 9.59 -8.33
C VAL A 248 -1.37 8.32 -7.83
N GLN A 249 -0.37 8.44 -6.94
CA GLN A 249 0.41 7.30 -6.46
C GLN A 249 -0.35 6.41 -5.46
N ASN A 250 -1.38 6.94 -4.77
CA ASN A 250 -2.03 6.25 -3.66
C ASN A 250 -3.51 5.93 -3.88
N ILE A 251 -4.15 6.38 -4.96
CA ILE A 251 -5.57 6.09 -5.24
C ILE A 251 -5.87 4.57 -5.23
N LEU A 252 -5.04 3.75 -5.88
CA LEU A 252 -5.21 2.28 -5.90
C LEU A 252 -4.84 1.64 -4.56
N TYR A 253 -3.93 2.24 -3.79
CA TYR A 253 -3.61 1.78 -2.43
C TYR A 253 -4.82 1.96 -1.50
N HIS A 254 -5.44 3.14 -1.52
CA HIS A 254 -6.62 3.43 -0.72
C HIS A 254 -7.82 2.59 -1.16
N ALA A 255 -8.01 2.39 -2.48
CA ALA A 255 -9.01 1.43 -2.97
C ALA A 255 -8.76 0.01 -2.43
N ASN A 256 -7.52 -0.48 -2.47
CA ASN A 256 -7.20 -1.82 -1.97
C ASN A 256 -7.45 -1.97 -0.46
N ALA A 257 -7.05 -0.99 0.34
CA ALA A 257 -7.29 -1.01 1.77
C ALA A 257 -8.80 -0.99 2.11
N ALA A 258 -9.60 -0.24 1.35
CA ALA A 258 -11.06 -0.24 1.50
C ALA A 258 -11.68 -1.60 1.13
N GLU A 259 -11.24 -2.23 0.03
CA GLU A 259 -11.69 -3.57 -0.39
C GLU A 259 -11.32 -4.64 0.65
N GLU A 260 -10.11 -4.59 1.20
CA GLU A 260 -9.67 -5.49 2.28
C GLU A 260 -10.49 -5.32 3.56
N GLY A 261 -11.03 -4.12 3.79
CA GLY A 261 -12.00 -3.83 4.84
C GLY A 261 -13.47 -4.08 4.47
N HIS A 262 -13.72 -4.83 3.39
CA HIS A 262 -15.05 -5.23 2.89
C HIS A 262 -15.91 -4.10 2.28
N ILE A 263 -15.30 -3.00 1.86
CA ILE A 263 -15.96 -1.96 1.05
C ILE A 263 -15.65 -2.20 -0.42
N SER A 264 -16.61 -2.77 -1.15
CA SER A 264 -16.43 -3.16 -2.54
C SER A 264 -16.01 -2.00 -3.45
N GLN A 265 -14.95 -2.22 -4.22
CA GLN A 265 -14.40 -1.29 -5.21
C GLN A 265 -14.72 -1.70 -6.65
N ALA A 266 -15.52 -2.74 -6.88
CA ALA A 266 -15.81 -3.27 -8.22
C ALA A 266 -16.28 -2.18 -9.21
N ARG A 267 -17.25 -1.35 -8.82
CA ARG A 267 -17.76 -0.23 -9.64
C ARG A 267 -16.70 0.84 -9.92
N PHE A 268 -15.81 1.07 -8.96
CA PHE A 268 -14.70 2.00 -9.15
C PHE A 268 -13.70 1.45 -10.18
N LEU A 269 -13.35 0.17 -10.12
CA LEU A 269 -12.46 -0.46 -11.09
C LEU A 269 -13.04 -0.46 -12.52
N GLU A 270 -14.36 -0.69 -12.67
CA GLU A 270 -15.05 -0.66 -13.97
C GLU A 270 -14.95 0.70 -14.68
N SER A 271 -14.96 1.79 -13.92
CA SER A 271 -14.94 3.16 -14.43
C SER A 271 -13.58 3.86 -14.27
N PHE A 272 -12.57 3.12 -13.84
CA PHE A 272 -11.25 3.68 -13.57
C PHE A 272 -10.59 4.17 -14.86
N PRO A 273 -10.17 5.45 -14.95
CA PRO A 273 -9.60 6.03 -16.17
C PRO A 273 -8.13 5.62 -16.35
N LEU A 274 -7.90 4.32 -16.57
CA LEU A 274 -6.58 3.67 -16.55
C LEU A 274 -5.54 4.38 -17.43
N ALA A 275 -5.88 4.66 -18.70
CA ALA A 275 -4.94 5.29 -19.63
C ALA A 275 -4.48 6.69 -19.15
N LYS A 276 -5.40 7.49 -18.59
CA LYS A 276 -5.08 8.80 -18.01
C LYS A 276 -4.28 8.65 -16.71
N TRP A 277 -4.64 7.68 -15.87
CA TRP A 277 -3.89 7.40 -14.65
C TRP A 277 -2.44 7.00 -14.96
N ILE A 278 -2.20 6.17 -15.97
CA ILE A 278 -0.84 5.78 -16.40
C ILE A 278 -0.04 7.01 -16.83
N GLN A 279 -0.63 7.90 -17.62
CA GLN A 279 0.02 9.15 -18.05
C GLN A 279 0.43 9.99 -16.84
N HIS A 280 -0.50 10.23 -15.91
CA HIS A 280 -0.23 11.00 -14.69
C HIS A 280 0.80 10.32 -13.80
N ASN A 281 0.71 9.01 -13.62
CA ASN A 281 1.65 8.26 -12.77
C ASN A 281 3.07 8.30 -13.34
N ASN A 282 3.22 8.19 -14.67
CA ASN A 282 4.52 8.24 -15.34
C ASN A 282 5.27 9.56 -15.14
N VAL A 283 4.55 10.69 -15.03
CA VAL A 283 5.14 12.01 -14.69
C VAL A 283 5.93 11.92 -13.38
N PHE A 284 5.41 11.22 -12.38
CA PHE A 284 6.01 11.08 -11.06
C PHE A 284 6.97 9.89 -10.91
N GLN A 285 7.22 9.11 -11.97
CA GLN A 285 8.20 8.00 -11.92
C GLN A 285 9.62 8.49 -12.19
N ASP A 286 10.51 8.35 -11.20
CA ASP A 286 11.91 8.82 -11.28
C ASP A 286 12.75 8.04 -12.31
N LYS A 287 12.42 6.77 -12.55
CA LYS A 287 13.16 5.89 -13.46
C LYS A 287 12.28 5.48 -14.62
N GLU A 288 12.79 5.58 -15.84
CA GLU A 288 12.10 5.12 -17.05
C GLU A 288 11.63 3.67 -16.95
N VAL A 289 12.44 2.81 -16.34
CA VAL A 289 12.11 1.38 -16.16
C VAL A 289 10.92 1.12 -15.22
N ARG A 290 10.44 2.14 -14.50
CA ARG A 290 9.24 2.07 -13.64
C ARG A 290 8.01 2.69 -14.30
N ARG A 291 8.16 3.27 -15.50
CA ARG A 291 7.05 3.82 -16.28
C ARG A 291 6.33 2.70 -16.98
N HIS A 292 5.00 2.80 -17.02
CA HIS A 292 4.13 1.84 -17.68
C HIS A 292 3.81 2.32 -19.08
N THR A 293 3.62 1.39 -20.03
CA THR A 293 3.08 1.76 -21.33
C THR A 293 1.56 1.97 -21.22
N THR A 294 0.95 2.64 -22.19
CA THR A 294 -0.52 2.78 -22.24
C THR A 294 -1.23 1.45 -22.50
N GLY A 295 -0.49 0.39 -22.81
CA GLY A 295 -1.01 -0.97 -22.98
C GLY A 295 -1.03 -1.81 -21.70
N ALA A 296 -0.47 -1.31 -20.59
CA ALA A 296 -0.51 -2.01 -19.31
C ALA A 296 -1.95 -2.27 -18.88
N SER A 297 -2.28 -3.51 -18.54
CA SER A 297 -3.60 -3.83 -18.00
C SER A 297 -3.73 -3.38 -16.55
N LEU A 298 -4.96 -3.15 -16.09
CA LEU A 298 -5.21 -2.89 -14.68
C LEU A 298 -4.73 -4.06 -13.82
N LEU A 299 -4.98 -5.31 -14.25
CA LEU A 299 -4.54 -6.50 -13.55
C LEU A 299 -3.01 -6.58 -13.38
N TYR A 300 -2.24 -6.20 -14.40
CA TYR A 300 -0.78 -6.12 -14.32
C TYR A 300 -0.34 -5.13 -13.24
N LEU A 301 -0.93 -3.93 -13.22
CA LEU A 301 -0.60 -2.91 -12.22
C LEU A 301 -0.94 -3.39 -10.81
N LEU A 302 -2.14 -3.95 -10.61
CA LEU A 302 -2.56 -4.47 -9.31
C LEU A 302 -1.61 -5.58 -8.81
N ALA A 303 -1.13 -6.44 -9.71
CA ALA A 303 -0.14 -7.46 -9.41
C ALA A 303 1.23 -6.88 -9.03
N GLU A 304 1.75 -5.89 -9.79
CA GLU A 304 3.03 -5.23 -9.51
C GLU A 304 3.02 -4.47 -8.17
N TYR A 305 1.88 -3.86 -7.82
CA TYR A 305 1.74 -3.10 -6.57
C TYR A 305 1.28 -3.95 -5.38
N ASN A 306 1.05 -5.26 -5.57
CA ASN A 306 0.56 -6.20 -4.55
C ASN A 306 -0.83 -5.86 -3.99
N PHE A 307 -1.73 -5.32 -4.81
CA PHE A 307 -3.09 -4.95 -4.41
C PHE A 307 -4.05 -6.15 -4.51
N GLY A 308 -3.85 -7.10 -3.60
CA GLY A 308 -4.57 -8.36 -3.56
C GLY A 308 -6.09 -8.21 -3.46
N GLY A 309 -6.59 -7.33 -2.59
CA GLY A 309 -8.03 -7.09 -2.48
C GLY A 309 -8.65 -6.71 -3.83
N LEU A 310 -8.03 -5.77 -4.54
CA LEU A 310 -8.50 -5.33 -5.86
C LEU A 310 -8.36 -6.40 -6.94
N ILE A 311 -7.34 -7.28 -6.86
CA ILE A 311 -7.21 -8.41 -7.78
C ILE A 311 -8.44 -9.31 -7.68
N GLU A 312 -8.88 -9.64 -6.46
CA GLU A 312 -10.06 -10.52 -6.28
C GLU A 312 -11.36 -9.86 -6.76
N SER A 313 -11.50 -8.54 -6.59
CA SER A 313 -12.71 -7.82 -7.04
C SER A 313 -12.69 -7.44 -8.52
N HIS A 314 -11.53 -7.52 -9.20
CA HIS A 314 -11.38 -7.19 -10.61
C HIS A 314 -12.13 -8.19 -11.53
N GLN A 315 -13.20 -7.70 -12.17
CA GLN A 315 -14.08 -8.46 -13.07
C GLN A 315 -13.63 -8.47 -14.54
N GLY A 316 -12.49 -7.87 -14.89
CA GLY A 316 -12.01 -7.86 -16.27
C GLY A 316 -11.72 -9.26 -16.81
N SER A 317 -11.77 -9.45 -18.12
CA SER A 317 -11.54 -10.75 -18.77
C SER A 317 -10.06 -11.11 -18.95
N GLN A 318 -9.13 -10.20 -18.63
CA GLN A 318 -7.70 -10.42 -18.78
C GLN A 318 -7.22 -11.54 -17.87
N SER A 319 -6.42 -12.47 -18.39
CA SER A 319 -5.79 -13.51 -17.60
C SER A 319 -4.51 -12.99 -16.96
N CYS A 320 -4.18 -13.50 -15.77
CA CYS A 320 -2.88 -13.24 -15.15
C CYS A 320 -1.69 -13.81 -15.96
N PHE A 321 -1.95 -14.64 -16.96
CA PHE A 321 -0.95 -15.19 -17.88
C PHE A 321 -0.84 -14.43 -19.22
N ASP A 322 -1.67 -13.42 -19.46
CA ASP A 322 -1.60 -12.62 -20.68
C ASP A 322 -0.25 -11.90 -20.77
N ILE A 323 0.40 -12.01 -21.92
CA ILE A 323 1.69 -11.35 -22.17
C ILE A 323 1.45 -9.90 -22.60
N GLU A 324 2.03 -8.97 -21.86
CA GLU A 324 1.94 -7.54 -22.03
C GLU A 324 3.31 -6.92 -22.39
N GLY A 325 3.29 -5.73 -22.98
CA GLY A 325 4.48 -4.95 -23.33
C GLY A 325 5.23 -4.34 -22.14
N GLU A 326 4.97 -4.83 -20.94
CA GLU A 326 5.44 -4.28 -19.68
C GLU A 326 6.72 -4.97 -19.19
N ARG A 327 7.36 -4.36 -18.18
CA ARG A 327 8.66 -4.80 -17.66
C ARG A 327 8.72 -6.29 -17.31
N TYR A 328 7.72 -6.79 -16.59
CA TYR A 328 7.69 -8.19 -16.14
C TYR A 328 6.96 -9.11 -17.12
N GLY A 329 6.39 -8.56 -18.20
CA GLY A 329 5.80 -9.32 -19.29
C GLY A 329 4.42 -9.90 -19.02
N ALA A 330 4.04 -10.24 -17.79
CA ALA A 330 2.69 -10.73 -17.48
C ALA A 330 2.33 -10.42 -16.01
N PRO A 331 1.04 -10.29 -15.65
CA PRO A 331 0.62 -10.05 -14.26
C PRO A 331 1.16 -11.08 -13.27
N ILE A 332 1.16 -12.37 -13.63
CA ILE A 332 1.71 -13.44 -12.79
C ILE A 332 3.20 -13.20 -12.49
N LEU A 333 4.01 -12.89 -13.52
CA LEU A 333 5.44 -12.60 -13.34
C LEU A 333 5.69 -11.31 -12.56
N ALA A 334 4.80 -10.31 -12.69
CA ALA A 334 4.87 -9.09 -11.90
C ALA A 334 4.71 -9.37 -10.40
N SER A 335 3.72 -10.16 -10.02
CA SER A 335 3.52 -10.58 -8.62
C SER A 335 4.65 -11.48 -8.09
N MET A 336 5.23 -12.33 -8.94
CA MET A 336 6.41 -13.12 -8.59
C MET A 336 7.65 -12.23 -8.40
N ALA A 337 7.84 -11.22 -9.24
CA ALA A 337 8.95 -10.27 -9.16
C ALA A 337 8.95 -9.44 -7.87
N THR A 338 7.77 -9.16 -7.30
CA THR A 338 7.62 -8.46 -6.03
C THR A 338 7.84 -9.37 -4.81
N GLY A 339 7.81 -10.69 -5.00
CA GLY A 339 7.95 -11.70 -3.96
C GLY A 339 6.70 -11.92 -3.11
N SER A 340 5.54 -11.42 -3.54
CA SER A 340 4.29 -11.51 -2.76
C SER A 340 3.50 -12.78 -3.10
N ARG A 341 3.72 -13.84 -2.33
CA ARG A 341 2.96 -15.10 -2.44
C ARG A 341 1.45 -14.93 -2.26
N PRO A 342 0.95 -14.12 -1.30
CA PRO A 342 -0.48 -13.85 -1.21
C PRO A 342 -1.05 -13.24 -2.50
N THR A 343 -0.31 -12.36 -3.16
CA THR A 343 -0.73 -11.75 -4.44
C THR A 343 -0.76 -12.79 -5.57
N VAL A 344 0.26 -13.65 -5.66
CA VAL A 344 0.28 -14.78 -6.61
C VAL A 344 -0.94 -15.67 -6.41
N TRP A 345 -1.23 -16.06 -5.16
CA TRP A 345 -2.40 -16.89 -4.85
C TRP A 345 -3.71 -16.23 -5.28
N LYS A 346 -3.89 -14.93 -5.01
CA LYS A 346 -5.11 -14.20 -5.40
C LYS A 346 -5.30 -14.13 -6.91
N LEU A 347 -4.21 -14.01 -7.69
CA LEU A 347 -4.27 -14.13 -9.14
C LEU A 347 -4.73 -15.53 -9.57
N LEU A 348 -4.11 -16.60 -9.05
CA LEU A 348 -4.49 -17.97 -9.37
C LEU A 348 -5.96 -18.25 -9.00
N LYS A 349 -6.37 -17.86 -7.80
CA LYS A 349 -7.76 -18.00 -7.32
C LYS A 349 -8.74 -17.31 -8.25
N ARG A 350 -8.41 -16.09 -8.71
CA ARG A 350 -9.24 -15.38 -9.69
C ARG A 350 -9.38 -16.16 -10.99
N GLU A 351 -8.31 -16.73 -11.54
CA GLU A 351 -8.39 -17.53 -12.77
C GLU A 351 -9.30 -18.76 -12.62
N THR A 352 -9.40 -19.32 -11.40
CA THR A 352 -10.30 -20.46 -11.14
C THR A 352 -11.78 -20.08 -11.04
N ARG A 353 -12.15 -18.80 -11.05
CA ARG A 353 -13.53 -18.37 -10.78
C ARG A 353 -14.52 -18.84 -11.84
N ASP A 354 -14.11 -18.77 -13.10
CA ASP A 354 -14.96 -19.12 -14.25
C ASP A 354 -14.75 -20.58 -14.71
N GLU A 355 -13.89 -21.31 -14.00
CA GLU A 355 -13.61 -22.72 -14.28
C GLU A 355 -14.71 -23.63 -13.71
N PRO A 356 -15.02 -24.77 -14.37
CA PRO A 356 -15.96 -25.73 -13.84
C PRO A 356 -15.41 -26.36 -12.55
N ALA A 357 -16.29 -26.74 -11.62
CA ALA A 357 -15.89 -27.37 -10.35
C ALA A 357 -15.06 -28.66 -10.50
N THR A 358 -15.11 -29.31 -11.67
CA THR A 358 -14.31 -30.49 -12.03
C THR A 358 -12.89 -30.14 -12.49
N SER A 359 -12.55 -28.86 -12.65
CA SER A 359 -11.25 -28.39 -13.12
C SER A 359 -10.14 -28.76 -12.12
N ARG A 360 -9.02 -29.25 -12.64
CA ARG A 360 -7.82 -29.57 -11.85
C ARG A 360 -7.15 -28.33 -11.24
N LEU A 361 -7.58 -27.13 -11.64
CA LEU A 361 -7.05 -25.87 -11.15
C LEU A 361 -7.49 -25.54 -9.73
N HIS A 362 -8.70 -25.96 -9.30
CA HIS A 362 -9.15 -25.69 -7.93
C HIS A 362 -8.28 -26.41 -6.87
N PRO A 363 -8.00 -27.72 -6.97
CA PRO A 363 -7.08 -28.38 -6.04
C PRO A 363 -5.68 -27.76 -6.04
N LEU A 364 -5.11 -27.45 -7.21
CA LEU A 364 -3.80 -26.81 -7.32
C LEU A 364 -3.77 -25.46 -6.61
N CYS A 365 -4.80 -24.62 -6.79
CA CYS A 365 -4.89 -23.34 -6.11
C CYS A 365 -4.97 -23.49 -4.58
N ASN A 366 -5.59 -24.56 -4.08
CA ASN A 366 -5.73 -24.84 -2.65
C ASN A 366 -4.43 -25.40 -2.02
N GLU A 367 -3.59 -26.06 -2.81
CA GLU A 367 -2.27 -26.56 -2.38
C GLU A 367 -1.23 -25.44 -2.24
N TYR A 368 -1.51 -24.25 -2.80
CA TYR A 368 -0.59 -23.13 -2.75
C TYR A 368 -0.36 -22.62 -1.32
N ASN A 369 0.86 -22.79 -0.81
CA ASN A 369 1.24 -22.29 0.51
C ASN A 369 1.65 -20.81 0.43
N MET A 370 0.85 -19.91 1.00
CA MET A 370 1.15 -18.47 1.03
C MET A 370 2.32 -18.08 1.95
N GLU A 371 2.62 -18.89 2.96
CA GLU A 371 3.63 -18.61 4.01
C GLU A 371 5.03 -19.16 3.67
N GLN A 372 5.13 -19.96 2.61
CA GLN A 372 6.39 -20.59 2.22
C GLN A 372 7.44 -19.54 1.85
N ARG A 373 8.64 -19.63 2.42
CA ARG A 373 9.74 -18.76 2.01
C ARG A 373 10.17 -19.08 0.59
N ARG A 374 10.16 -18.05 -0.27
CA ARG A 374 10.66 -18.14 -1.64
C ARG A 374 12.17 -18.39 -1.64
N ARG A 375 12.60 -19.41 -2.39
CA ARG A 375 14.02 -19.81 -2.48
C ARG A 375 14.77 -19.10 -3.60
N SER A 376 14.10 -18.82 -4.73
CA SER A 376 14.69 -18.18 -5.91
C SER A 376 13.61 -17.66 -6.86
N GLY A 377 14.01 -16.95 -7.93
CA GLY A 377 13.14 -16.51 -9.03
C GLY A 377 13.31 -15.05 -9.43
N PRO A 378 12.46 -14.49 -10.32
CA PRO A 378 12.53 -13.09 -10.72
C PRO A 378 12.50 -12.14 -9.51
N GLY A 379 13.48 -11.25 -9.41
CA GLY A 379 13.48 -10.14 -8.45
C GLY A 379 12.90 -8.86 -9.06
N ARG A 380 12.92 -7.77 -8.29
CA ARG A 380 12.50 -6.42 -8.77
C ARG A 380 13.41 -5.84 -9.85
N ASP A 381 14.54 -6.48 -10.16
CA ASP A 381 15.46 -6.17 -11.25
C ASP A 381 15.11 -6.91 -12.55
N PHE A 382 14.30 -7.97 -12.47
CA PHE A 382 13.86 -8.79 -13.58
C PHE A 382 13.26 -7.97 -14.74
N LYS A 383 13.54 -8.43 -15.96
CA LYS A 383 12.94 -7.91 -17.19
C LYS A 383 12.58 -9.09 -18.09
N TYR A 384 11.32 -9.13 -18.50
CA TYR A 384 10.83 -10.14 -19.41
C TYR A 384 11.47 -9.97 -20.80
N ASN A 385 11.98 -11.07 -21.33
CA ASN A 385 12.45 -11.16 -22.71
C ASN A 385 11.44 -12.00 -23.52
N PRO A 386 10.73 -11.40 -24.50
CA PRO A 386 9.69 -12.07 -25.28
C PRO A 386 10.24 -13.17 -26.20
N LYS A 387 11.58 -13.26 -26.37
CA LYS A 387 12.20 -14.40 -27.05
C LYS A 387 12.05 -15.71 -26.28
N TRP A 388 11.71 -15.67 -24.98
CA TRP A 388 11.53 -16.84 -24.14
C TRP A 388 10.05 -16.95 -23.72
N SER A 389 9.54 -18.18 -23.66
CA SER A 389 8.16 -18.46 -23.27
C SER A 389 7.88 -18.00 -21.84
N LEU A 390 6.65 -17.57 -21.55
CA LEU A 390 6.20 -17.29 -20.17
C LEU A 390 6.47 -18.48 -19.24
N LEU A 391 6.16 -19.69 -19.71
CA LEU A 391 6.36 -20.94 -18.98
C LEU A 391 7.85 -21.20 -18.64
N HIS A 392 8.78 -20.71 -19.45
CA HIS A 392 10.22 -20.78 -19.13
C HIS A 392 10.54 -20.08 -17.80
N TYR A 393 10.00 -18.86 -17.61
CA TYR A 393 10.25 -18.09 -16.39
C TYR A 393 9.52 -18.65 -15.18
N ILE A 394 8.30 -19.15 -15.37
CA ILE A 394 7.54 -19.78 -14.29
C ILE A 394 8.26 -21.03 -13.78
N LEU A 395 8.72 -21.91 -14.68
CA LEU A 395 9.48 -23.10 -14.29
C LEU A 395 10.79 -22.78 -13.57
N ARG A 396 11.43 -21.64 -13.88
CA ARG A 396 12.67 -21.19 -13.22
C ARG A 396 12.48 -20.71 -11.77
N ASP A 397 11.28 -20.26 -11.40
CA ASP A 397 10.98 -19.74 -10.06
C ASP A 397 10.95 -20.84 -8.98
N GLN A 398 10.86 -22.11 -9.39
CA GLN A 398 10.78 -23.30 -8.52
C GLN A 398 9.49 -23.36 -7.67
N ASP A 399 8.47 -22.56 -7.99
CA ASP A 399 7.14 -22.72 -7.41
C ASP A 399 6.36 -23.78 -8.20
N LEU A 400 6.34 -25.00 -7.66
CA LEU A 400 5.72 -26.16 -8.29
C LEU A 400 4.23 -25.97 -8.54
N VAL A 401 3.55 -25.27 -7.65
CA VAL A 401 2.10 -25.05 -7.75
C VAL A 401 1.80 -24.07 -8.88
N VAL A 402 2.54 -22.96 -8.96
CA VAL A 402 2.38 -21.99 -10.06
C VAL A 402 2.73 -22.64 -11.41
N ALA A 403 3.79 -23.44 -11.45
CA ALA A 403 4.16 -24.19 -12.65
C ALA A 403 3.08 -25.18 -13.08
N SER A 404 2.58 -26.00 -12.15
CA SER A 404 1.51 -26.97 -12.41
C SER A 404 0.22 -26.30 -12.85
N PHE A 405 -0.11 -25.15 -12.26
CA PHE A 405 -1.25 -24.34 -12.66
C PHE A 405 -1.08 -23.83 -14.10
N ALA A 406 0.07 -23.22 -14.42
CA ALA A 406 0.36 -22.69 -15.75
C ALA A 406 0.41 -23.78 -16.84
N ILE A 407 0.83 -25.00 -16.53
CA ILE A 407 0.81 -26.13 -17.47
C ILE A 407 -0.60 -26.65 -17.71
N THR A 408 -1.47 -26.54 -16.70
CA THR A 408 -2.87 -27.00 -16.79
C THR A 408 -3.77 -25.94 -17.44
N TYR A 409 -3.44 -24.67 -17.32
CA TYR A 409 -4.27 -23.56 -17.80
C TYR A 409 -4.05 -23.27 -19.30
N PRO A 410 -5.04 -23.51 -20.18
CA PRO A 410 -4.86 -23.47 -21.64
C PRO A 410 -4.20 -22.20 -22.21
N GLN A 411 -4.50 -21.03 -21.64
CA GLN A 411 -3.98 -19.76 -22.13
C GLN A 411 -2.50 -19.54 -21.72
N ALA A 412 -2.04 -20.18 -20.64
CA ALA A 412 -0.70 -19.98 -20.10
C ALA A 412 0.40 -20.74 -20.85
N TYR A 413 0.08 -21.87 -21.49
CA TYR A 413 1.06 -22.75 -22.14
C TYR A 413 1.03 -22.73 -23.68
N ALA A 414 0.44 -21.69 -24.30
CA ALA A 414 0.38 -21.53 -25.77
C ALA A 414 1.74 -21.67 -26.49
N ASN A 415 2.86 -21.51 -25.78
CA ASN A 415 4.22 -21.81 -26.23
C ASN A 415 4.94 -22.82 -25.32
N MET A 416 4.33 -23.97 -25.04
CA MET A 416 4.92 -25.03 -24.20
C MET A 416 6.16 -25.67 -24.85
N ASN A 417 6.20 -25.78 -26.17
CA ASN A 417 7.29 -26.43 -26.91
C ASN A 417 8.41 -25.46 -27.30
N PHE A 418 8.78 -24.55 -26.39
CA PHE A 418 9.82 -23.57 -26.65
C PHE A 418 11.23 -24.19 -26.65
N ARG A 419 12.14 -23.58 -27.41
CA ARG A 419 13.59 -23.83 -27.33
C ARG A 419 14.34 -22.50 -27.26
N THR A 420 15.08 -22.26 -26.18
CA THR A 420 15.88 -21.04 -26.04
C THR A 420 17.10 -21.07 -26.97
N HIS A 421 17.76 -19.92 -27.17
CA HIS A 421 19.01 -19.86 -27.95
C HIS A 421 20.13 -20.69 -27.29
N GLY A 422 20.07 -20.88 -25.97
CA GLY A 422 20.96 -21.76 -25.22
C GLY A 422 20.67 -23.25 -25.40
N GLY A 423 19.65 -23.60 -26.19
CA GLY A 423 19.19 -24.97 -26.41
C GLY A 423 18.25 -25.51 -25.35
N GLU A 424 17.77 -24.68 -24.41
CA GLU A 424 16.93 -25.15 -23.31
C GLU A 424 15.50 -25.37 -23.81
N THR A 425 14.99 -26.57 -23.57
CA THR A 425 13.60 -26.98 -23.80
C THR A 425 12.80 -26.91 -22.50
N VAL A 426 11.47 -26.99 -22.60
CA VAL A 426 10.58 -27.02 -21.42
C VAL A 426 10.96 -28.11 -20.42
N PHE A 427 11.29 -29.31 -20.90
CA PHE A 427 11.73 -30.43 -20.06
C PHE A 427 13.08 -30.17 -19.41
N SER A 428 14.04 -29.60 -20.14
CA SER A 428 15.36 -29.29 -19.59
C SER A 428 15.31 -28.27 -18.46
N VAL A 429 14.37 -27.32 -18.53
CA VAL A 429 14.18 -26.29 -17.49
C VAL A 429 13.48 -26.90 -16.27
N ALA A 430 12.53 -27.82 -16.50
CA ALA A 430 11.86 -28.57 -15.43
C ALA A 430 12.83 -29.53 -14.70
N ASP A 431 13.76 -30.18 -15.41
CA ASP A 431 14.76 -31.11 -14.85
C ASP A 431 15.71 -30.44 -13.86
N GLN A 432 16.05 -29.18 -14.09
CA GLN A 432 16.91 -28.39 -13.21
C GLN A 432 16.27 -28.09 -11.83
N GLN A 433 15.00 -28.45 -11.61
CA GLN A 433 14.26 -28.17 -10.36
C GLN A 433 14.39 -29.26 -9.28
N GLY A 434 14.99 -30.40 -9.59
CA GLY A 434 15.62 -31.34 -8.64
C GLY A 434 14.74 -32.10 -7.63
N HIS A 435 13.53 -31.66 -7.30
CA HIS A 435 12.75 -32.26 -6.21
C HIS A 435 11.41 -32.90 -6.61
N ASP A 436 10.73 -32.42 -7.65
CA ASP A 436 9.43 -32.98 -8.13
C ASP A 436 9.35 -33.03 -9.67
N PHE A 437 10.49 -33.32 -10.33
CA PHE A 437 10.61 -33.43 -11.79
C PHE A 437 9.49 -34.27 -12.41
N PHE A 438 9.21 -35.46 -11.86
CA PHE A 438 8.22 -36.38 -12.41
C PHE A 438 6.79 -35.83 -12.43
N ALA A 439 6.39 -35.05 -11.43
CA ALA A 439 5.05 -34.47 -11.37
C ALA A 439 4.85 -33.42 -12.48
N VAL A 440 5.82 -32.52 -12.64
CA VAL A 440 5.80 -31.48 -13.68
C VAL A 440 5.90 -32.09 -15.07
N VAL A 441 6.80 -33.06 -15.26
CA VAL A 441 6.98 -33.76 -16.54
C VAL A 441 5.72 -34.51 -16.94
N LYS A 442 5.07 -35.20 -15.99
CA LYS A 442 3.81 -35.88 -16.25
C LYS A 442 2.75 -34.89 -16.71
N LEU A 443 2.60 -33.75 -16.02
CA LEU A 443 1.69 -32.69 -16.45
C LEU A 443 2.03 -32.15 -17.84
N LEU A 444 3.31 -31.94 -18.15
CA LEU A 444 3.75 -31.50 -19.48
C LEU A 444 3.35 -32.51 -20.56
N VAL A 445 3.59 -33.80 -20.33
CA VAL A 445 3.23 -34.88 -21.27
C VAL A 445 1.72 -34.99 -21.42
N ASP A 446 0.98 -35.00 -20.31
CA ASP A 446 -0.49 -35.07 -20.29
C ASP A 446 -1.14 -33.90 -21.05
N ASN A 447 -0.47 -32.74 -21.11
CA ASN A 447 -0.93 -31.55 -21.84
C ASN A 447 -0.29 -31.41 -23.25
N GLY A 448 0.44 -32.41 -23.74
CA GLY A 448 0.91 -32.47 -25.13
C GLY A 448 2.28 -31.82 -25.40
N ALA A 449 3.17 -31.74 -24.41
CA ALA A 449 4.54 -31.30 -24.62
C ALA A 449 5.31 -32.28 -25.53
N ASN A 450 6.07 -31.75 -26.48
CA ASN A 450 6.83 -32.53 -27.44
C ASN A 450 8.05 -33.20 -26.76
N THR A 451 7.90 -34.48 -26.46
CA THR A 451 8.89 -35.34 -25.81
C THR A 451 10.13 -35.63 -26.68
N GLU A 452 10.09 -35.30 -27.96
CA GLU A 452 11.19 -35.49 -28.92
C GLU A 452 11.95 -34.18 -29.22
N LEU A 453 11.55 -33.06 -28.61
CA LEU A 453 12.22 -31.78 -28.84
C LEU A 453 13.64 -31.79 -28.26
N THR A 454 14.65 -31.75 -29.13
CA THR A 454 16.04 -31.86 -28.73
C THR A 454 16.68 -30.53 -28.29
N ASP A 455 17.60 -30.63 -27.33
CA ASP A 455 18.45 -29.52 -26.91
C ASP A 455 19.49 -29.14 -27.98
N LYS A 456 20.34 -28.15 -27.69
CA LYS A 456 21.42 -27.73 -28.63
C LYS A 456 22.46 -28.82 -28.94
N HIS A 457 22.50 -29.89 -28.17
CA HIS A 457 23.41 -31.03 -28.35
C HIS A 457 22.71 -32.21 -29.04
N GLY A 458 21.46 -32.05 -29.50
CA GLY A 458 20.68 -33.10 -30.12
C GLY A 458 20.16 -34.14 -29.13
N ARG A 459 20.20 -33.86 -27.81
CA ARG A 459 19.71 -34.78 -26.78
C ARG A 459 18.21 -34.59 -26.61
N THR A 460 17.45 -35.68 -26.59
CA THR A 460 16.04 -35.65 -26.18
C THR A 460 15.93 -35.38 -24.67
N PRO A 461 14.77 -34.91 -24.18
CA PRO A 461 14.48 -34.78 -22.75
C PRO A 461 14.89 -35.99 -21.92
N LEU A 462 14.60 -37.21 -22.41
CA LEU A 462 14.97 -38.44 -21.71
C LEU A 462 16.49 -38.65 -21.66
N CYS A 463 17.18 -38.43 -22.79
CA CYS A 463 18.65 -38.50 -22.83
C CYS A 463 19.29 -37.50 -21.85
N GLN A 464 18.70 -36.30 -21.74
CA GLN A 464 19.17 -35.27 -20.82
C GLN A 464 18.96 -35.64 -19.35
N HIS A 465 17.77 -36.14 -18.99
CA HIS A 465 17.47 -36.57 -17.63
C HIS A 465 18.41 -37.71 -17.19
N ARG A 466 18.61 -38.73 -18.04
CA ARG A 466 19.56 -39.83 -17.78
C ARG A 466 20.99 -39.32 -17.57
N TYR A 467 21.40 -38.35 -18.37
CA TYR A 467 22.71 -37.71 -18.21
C TYR A 467 22.82 -36.96 -16.88
N HIS A 468 21.82 -36.17 -16.49
CA HIS A 468 21.80 -35.46 -15.20
C HIS A 468 21.82 -36.41 -14.01
N MET A 469 21.01 -37.47 -14.02
CA MET A 469 20.97 -38.50 -12.96
C MET A 469 22.32 -39.20 -12.77
N GLN A 470 23.05 -39.49 -13.86
CA GLN A 470 24.37 -40.12 -13.81
C GLN A 470 25.47 -39.20 -13.25
N HIS A 471 25.31 -37.88 -13.38
CA HIS A 471 26.35 -36.91 -12.99
C HIS A 471 26.05 -36.19 -11.66
N ASN A 472 24.80 -36.17 -11.19
CA ASN A 472 24.40 -35.50 -9.93
C ASN A 472 24.12 -36.44 -8.74
N MET A 473 23.95 -37.74 -8.93
CA MET A 473 23.76 -38.69 -7.83
C MET A 473 24.88 -39.74 -7.79
N ALA A 474 25.65 -39.77 -6.70
CA ALA A 474 26.58 -40.85 -6.36
C ALA A 474 25.90 -42.19 -6.01
N PHE A 475 24.57 -42.30 -6.14
CA PHE A 475 23.81 -43.51 -5.86
C PHE A 475 22.59 -43.64 -6.79
N ALA A 476 22.77 -44.28 -7.96
CA ALA A 476 21.66 -44.92 -8.66
C ALA A 476 22.20 -46.13 -9.46
N LYS A 477 21.56 -47.29 -9.30
CA LYS A 477 21.90 -48.51 -10.06
C LYS A 477 21.73 -48.26 -11.57
N PRO A 478 22.61 -48.81 -12.42
CA PRO A 478 22.48 -48.69 -13.85
C PRO A 478 21.24 -49.45 -14.33
N ILE A 479 20.20 -48.74 -14.78
CA ILE A 479 19.14 -49.35 -15.58
C ILE A 479 19.75 -49.64 -16.97
N SER A 480 19.77 -50.91 -17.34
CA SER A 480 20.48 -51.50 -18.47
C SER A 480 20.30 -50.72 -19.78
N ALA A 481 21.43 -50.51 -20.47
CA ALA A 481 21.46 -50.09 -21.86
C ALA A 481 20.76 -51.15 -22.73
N GLY A 482 19.70 -50.77 -23.44
CA GLY A 482 19.06 -51.70 -24.38
C GLY A 482 17.74 -51.27 -25.00
N TYR A 483 16.97 -50.38 -24.37
CA TYR A 483 15.69 -49.94 -24.92
C TYR A 483 15.65 -48.41 -25.05
N CYS A 484 15.32 -47.94 -26.27
CA CYS A 484 14.78 -46.60 -26.49
C CYS A 484 13.42 -46.53 -25.79
N LEU A 485 13.44 -46.36 -24.46
CA LEU A 485 12.24 -45.97 -23.75
C LEU A 485 11.87 -44.56 -24.20
N THR A 486 10.59 -44.27 -24.41
CA THR A 486 10.10 -42.89 -24.59
C THR A 486 9.89 -42.25 -23.21
N MET A 487 9.81 -40.91 -23.14
CA MET A 487 9.45 -40.23 -21.87
C MET A 487 8.14 -40.76 -21.28
N GLU A 488 7.19 -41.14 -22.14
CA GLU A 488 5.91 -41.74 -21.73
C GLU A 488 6.11 -43.11 -21.07
N GLN A 489 7.00 -43.95 -21.59
CA GLN A 489 7.30 -45.26 -21.02
C GLN A 489 8.01 -45.14 -19.66
N MET A 490 8.87 -44.14 -19.47
CA MET A 490 9.51 -43.85 -18.18
C MET A 490 8.52 -43.36 -17.11
N LEU A 491 7.42 -42.69 -17.48
CA LEU A 491 6.40 -42.23 -16.52
C LEU A 491 5.45 -43.35 -16.06
N ILE A 492 5.45 -44.49 -16.75
CA ILE A 492 4.61 -45.68 -16.47
C ILE A 492 5.34 -46.66 -15.53
N GLU A 493 6.66 -46.75 -15.65
CA GLU A 493 7.55 -47.51 -14.75
C GLU A 493 7.78 -46.78 -13.42
#